data_AF-A0A0M8N7V4-F1
#
_entry.id   AF-A0A0M8N7V4-F1
#
_cell.length_a   1.000
_cell.length_b   1.000
_cell.length_c   1.000
_cell.angle_alpha   90.00
_cell.angle_beta   90.00
_cell.angle_gamma   90.00
#
_symmetry.space_group_name_H-M   'P 1'
#
loop_
_entity.id
_entity.type
_entity.pdbx_description
1 polymer ?
#
loop_
_entity_poly.entity_id
_entity_poly.type
_entity_poly.pdbx_seq_one_letter_code
_entity_poly.pdbx_strand_id
1 'polypeptide(L)'
;MKRTTRMRVKLWTTVFGLDETSVFDEDGSVVDAMTRKRVPADRRYSRYPPRPIPKCLDDLRRSTEAATGCRFNFCLVNYYASAADSISYHSDDERFLGRDPAIASFSLGARRDFLLKHKPGPAGPGTRTLKYPLASGDMILMRGGTQSNWLHSIPKRSGKNQEDGGRINITFRRAMTREGTENYYNYNVGTGPVYRWDSSGHSMELWKPPK
;
A
#
# COMPACT_ATOMS: atom_id res chain seq x y z
N MET A 1 1.83 -25.38 -6.76
CA MET A 1 2.07 -24.52 -7.94
C MET A 1 1.66 -23.09 -7.58
N LYS A 2 2.60 -22.25 -7.12
CA LYS A 2 2.29 -20.88 -6.66
C LYS A 2 1.91 -20.03 -7.87
N ARG A 3 0.61 -19.75 -8.05
CA ARG A 3 0.14 -18.76 -9.03
C ARG A 3 0.47 -17.38 -8.49
N THR A 4 1.65 -16.88 -8.80
CA THR A 4 2.02 -15.48 -8.56
C THR A 4 1.18 -14.65 -9.51
N THR A 5 0.09 -14.08 -9.02
CA THR A 5 -0.78 -13.17 -9.79
C THR A 5 0.01 -11.90 -10.09
N ARG A 6 0.67 -11.87 -11.24
CA ARG A 6 1.39 -10.71 -11.75
C ARG A 6 0.35 -9.64 -12.12
N MET A 7 0.01 -8.76 -11.18
CA MET A 7 -0.92 -7.65 -11.43
C MET A 7 -0.36 -6.76 -12.54
N ARG A 8 -1.04 -6.75 -13.70
CA ARG A 8 -0.67 -6.04 -14.92
C ARG A 8 -1.32 -4.65 -14.97
N VAL A 9 -1.10 -3.83 -13.96
CA VAL A 9 -1.28 -2.37 -14.06
C VAL A 9 -0.13 -1.73 -13.28
N LYS A 10 0.74 -0.99 -13.97
CA LYS A 10 1.83 -0.25 -13.33
C LYS A 10 1.21 0.98 -12.66
N LEU A 11 0.76 0.81 -11.43
CA LEU A 11 0.46 1.93 -10.54
C LEU A 11 1.79 2.59 -10.14
N TRP A 12 1.76 3.91 -9.95
CA TRP A 12 2.91 4.61 -9.39
C TRP A 12 2.90 4.36 -7.88
N THR A 13 3.80 3.49 -7.41
CA THR A 13 3.81 3.04 -6.02
C THR A 13 5.10 3.39 -5.31
N THR A 14 4.98 3.84 -4.06
CA THR A 14 6.12 4.02 -3.15
C THR A 14 5.79 3.40 -1.79
N VAL A 15 6.84 2.92 -1.11
CA VAL A 15 6.76 2.23 0.19
C VAL A 15 7.69 2.89 1.20
N PHE A 16 7.19 2.99 2.43
CA PHE A 16 7.93 3.46 3.61
C PHE A 16 7.66 2.56 4.81
N GLY A 17 8.63 2.47 5.72
CA GLY A 17 8.50 1.74 6.97
C GLY A 17 9.34 0.47 7.04
N LEU A 18 9.23 -0.18 8.20
CA LEU A 18 9.92 -1.40 8.57
C LEU A 18 8.96 -2.29 9.34
N ASP A 19 9.25 -3.58 9.36
CA ASP A 19 8.49 -4.55 10.14
C ASP A 19 8.78 -4.40 11.64
N GLU A 20 8.01 -5.08 12.47
CA GLU A 20 8.12 -4.94 13.94
C GLU A 20 9.47 -5.34 14.53
N THR A 21 10.25 -6.15 13.82
CA THR A 21 11.54 -6.61 14.31
C THR A 21 12.69 -5.66 13.96
N SER A 22 12.42 -4.61 13.19
CA SER A 22 13.44 -3.70 12.66
C SER A 22 13.12 -2.23 12.96
N VAL A 23 14.15 -1.43 13.20
CA VAL A 23 14.04 0.03 13.35
C VAL A 23 15.18 0.74 12.62
N PHE A 24 14.99 2.02 12.32
CA PHE A 24 16.07 2.89 11.89
C PHE A 24 16.84 3.40 13.11
N ASP A 25 18.17 3.36 13.06
CA ASP A 25 19.02 4.08 14.02
C ASP A 25 19.14 5.57 13.63
N GLU A 26 19.95 6.31 14.39
CA GLU A 26 20.16 7.76 14.20
C GLU A 26 20.78 8.09 12.83
N ASP A 27 21.57 7.17 12.27
CA ASP A 27 22.20 7.30 10.96
C ASP A 27 21.29 6.82 9.81
N GLY A 28 20.06 6.38 10.12
CA GLY A 28 19.11 5.85 9.16
C GLY A 28 19.43 4.42 8.68
N SER A 29 20.36 3.72 9.35
CA SER A 29 20.63 2.31 9.09
C SER A 29 19.59 1.41 9.76
N VAL A 30 19.32 0.26 9.16
CA VAL A 30 18.36 -0.71 9.72
C VAL A 30 19.06 -1.60 10.75
N VAL A 31 18.53 -1.59 11.97
CA VAL A 31 18.98 -2.40 13.10
C VAL A 31 17.83 -3.21 13.68
N ASP A 32 18.17 -4.30 14.37
CA ASP A 32 17.20 -5.13 15.06
C ASP A 32 16.59 -4.33 16.23
N ALA A 33 15.25 -4.36 16.33
CA ALA A 33 14.50 -3.51 17.26
C ALA A 33 14.86 -3.78 18.73
N MET A 34 15.22 -5.03 19.07
CA MET A 34 15.52 -5.44 20.44
C MET A 34 17.01 -5.31 20.76
N THR A 35 17.87 -5.87 19.91
CA THR A 35 19.31 -6.00 20.17
C THR A 35 20.12 -4.80 19.68
N ARG A 36 19.53 -3.94 18.84
CA ARG A 36 20.20 -2.82 18.15
C ARG A 36 21.41 -3.23 17.31
N LYS A 37 21.59 -4.52 17.08
CA LYS A 37 22.61 -5.02 16.18
C LYS A 37 22.19 -4.72 14.75
N ARG A 38 23.18 -4.38 13.92
CA ARG A 38 22.95 -4.14 12.50
C ARG A 38 22.28 -5.37 11.89
N VAL A 39 21.17 -5.13 11.21
CA VAL A 39 20.52 -6.17 10.42
C VAL A 39 21.43 -6.43 9.22
N PRO A 40 21.94 -7.66 9.03
CA PRO A 40 22.75 -7.97 7.86
C PRO A 40 21.95 -7.60 6.62
N ALA A 41 22.49 -6.68 5.83
CA ALA A 41 21.91 -6.32 4.55
C ALA A 41 22.03 -7.55 3.66
N ASP A 42 20.94 -8.30 3.53
CA ASP A 42 20.89 -9.34 2.53
C ASP A 42 20.81 -8.71 1.13
N ARG A 43 20.92 -9.53 0.08
CA ARG A 43 20.86 -9.04 -1.29
C ARG A 43 19.58 -8.24 -1.60
N ARG A 44 18.50 -8.41 -0.83
CA ARG A 44 17.22 -7.72 -1.04
C ARG A 44 17.24 -6.33 -0.40
N TYR A 45 17.72 -6.18 0.84
CA TYR A 45 17.89 -4.87 1.48
C TYR A 45 18.83 -3.96 0.70
N SER A 46 19.97 -4.49 0.23
CA SER A 46 20.92 -3.71 -0.58
C SER A 46 20.36 -3.29 -1.93
N ARG A 47 19.40 -4.06 -2.48
CA ARG A 47 18.76 -3.75 -3.76
C ARG A 47 17.66 -2.70 -3.60
N TYR A 48 16.93 -2.73 -2.49
CA TYR A 48 15.82 -1.83 -2.19
C TYR A 48 15.92 -1.36 -0.73
N PRO A 49 16.74 -0.34 -0.45
CA PRO A 49 16.94 0.13 0.91
C PRO A 49 15.62 0.64 1.50
N PRO A 50 15.18 0.11 2.65
CA PRO A 50 14.02 0.64 3.33
C PRO A 50 14.19 2.11 3.69
N ARG A 51 13.08 2.84 3.73
CA ARG A 51 13.06 4.27 4.00
C ARG A 51 12.14 4.57 5.17
N PRO A 52 12.49 5.53 6.04
CA PRO A 52 11.62 5.96 7.12
C PRO A 52 10.32 6.52 6.57
N ILE A 53 9.25 6.42 7.37
CA ILE A 53 7.97 7.06 7.05
C ILE A 53 8.17 8.58 7.13
N PRO A 54 7.96 9.33 6.04
CA PRO A 54 8.07 10.79 6.04
C PRO A 54 7.14 11.41 7.08
N LYS A 55 7.55 12.53 7.69
CA LYS A 55 6.82 13.18 8.79
C LYS A 55 5.32 13.34 8.53
N CYS A 56 4.92 13.82 7.34
CA CYS A 56 3.51 14.01 7.00
C CYS A 56 2.70 12.70 7.01
N LEU A 57 3.30 11.59 6.57
CA LEU A 57 2.69 10.27 6.62
C LEU A 57 2.72 9.70 8.03
N ASP A 58 3.74 10.00 8.83
CA ASP A 58 3.82 9.57 10.22
C ASP A 58 2.80 10.29 11.11
N ASP A 59 2.59 11.59 10.92
CA ASP A 59 1.55 12.37 11.59
C ASP A 59 0.16 11.76 11.30
N LEU A 60 -0.12 11.44 10.01
CA LEU A 60 -1.36 10.78 9.60
C LEU A 60 -1.49 9.38 10.22
N ARG A 61 -0.39 8.59 10.25
CA ARG A 61 -0.34 7.27 10.87
C ARG A 61 -0.71 7.36 12.35
N ARG A 62 -0.07 8.25 13.11
CA ARG A 62 -0.33 8.45 14.55
C ARG A 62 -1.77 8.88 14.82
N SER A 63 -2.32 9.79 14.02
CA SER A 63 -3.74 10.17 14.11
C SER A 63 -4.67 8.99 13.85
N THR A 64 -4.32 8.13 12.88
CA THR A 64 -5.09 6.92 12.56
C THR A 64 -5.03 5.91 13.69
N GLU A 65 -3.86 5.68 14.29
CA GLU A 65 -3.70 4.79 15.45
C GLU A 65 -4.52 5.27 16.65
N ALA A 66 -4.52 6.58 16.90
CA ALA A 66 -5.33 7.19 17.96
C ALA A 66 -6.84 7.01 17.72
N ALA A 67 -7.32 7.20 16.48
CA ALA A 67 -8.74 7.10 16.16
C ALA A 67 -9.28 5.66 16.11
N THR A 68 -8.41 4.68 15.81
CA THR A 68 -8.84 3.30 15.52
C THR A 68 -8.45 2.30 16.60
N GLY A 69 -7.48 2.64 17.46
CA GLY A 69 -6.85 1.72 18.40
C GLY A 69 -5.90 0.71 17.73
N CYS A 70 -5.76 0.74 16.41
CA CYS A 70 -4.83 -0.13 15.67
C CYS A 70 -3.39 0.37 15.77
N ARG A 71 -2.45 -0.42 15.26
CA ARG A 71 -1.02 -0.09 15.13
C ARG A 71 -0.55 -0.35 13.71
N PHE A 72 0.34 0.50 13.21
CA PHE A 72 0.87 0.43 11.86
C PHE A 72 2.35 0.80 11.85
N ASN A 73 3.13 0.13 11.01
CA ASN A 73 4.58 0.35 10.85
C ASN A 73 5.01 0.41 9.37
N PHE A 74 4.07 0.21 8.44
CA PHE A 74 4.27 0.30 7.00
C PHE A 74 3.25 1.23 6.35
N CYS A 75 3.70 1.92 5.30
CA CYS A 75 2.90 2.80 4.47
C CYS A 75 3.15 2.51 2.99
N LEU A 76 2.11 2.11 2.27
CA LEU A 76 2.07 2.04 0.81
C LEU A 76 1.33 3.26 0.26
N VAL A 77 1.93 3.96 -0.70
CA VAL A 77 1.27 5.06 -1.41
C VAL A 77 1.16 4.68 -2.88
N ASN A 78 -0.06 4.63 -3.38
CA ASN A 78 -0.37 4.36 -4.78
C ASN A 78 -0.99 5.60 -5.43
N TYR A 79 -0.47 6.00 -6.59
CA TYR A 79 -1.07 7.06 -7.39
C TYR A 79 -1.71 6.47 -8.66
N TYR A 80 -3.02 6.70 -8.78
CA TYR A 80 -3.85 6.42 -9.94
C TYR A 80 -3.91 7.71 -10.75
N ALA A 81 -3.10 7.81 -11.80
CA ALA A 81 -2.97 9.02 -12.60
C ALA A 81 -4.24 9.31 -13.42
N SER A 82 -5.00 8.27 -13.77
CA SER A 82 -6.23 8.42 -14.55
C SER A 82 -7.33 7.44 -14.14
N ALA A 83 -8.50 7.55 -14.76
CA ALA A 83 -9.59 6.59 -14.63
C ALA A 83 -9.28 5.19 -15.22
N ALA A 84 -8.23 5.08 -16.05
CA ALA A 84 -7.80 3.81 -16.63
C ALA A 84 -6.95 2.96 -15.67
N ASP A 85 -6.41 3.59 -14.62
CA ASP A 85 -5.66 2.91 -13.57
C ASP A 85 -6.61 2.17 -12.64
N SER A 86 -6.24 0.95 -12.26
CA SER A 86 -7.10 0.06 -11.49
C SER A 86 -6.26 -0.94 -10.72
N ILE A 87 -6.87 -1.56 -9.72
CA ILE A 87 -6.34 -2.73 -9.03
C ILE A 87 -7.42 -3.81 -9.03
N SER A 88 -7.08 -4.99 -9.54
CA SER A 88 -8.00 -6.13 -9.61
C SER A 88 -8.41 -6.61 -8.22
N TYR A 89 -9.46 -7.43 -8.15
CA TYR A 89 -9.87 -8.06 -6.90
C TYR A 89 -8.72 -8.83 -6.25
N HIS A 90 -8.39 -8.46 -5.01
CA HIS A 90 -7.37 -9.10 -4.18
C HIS A 90 -7.71 -8.97 -2.69
N SER A 91 -6.96 -9.66 -1.84
CA SER A 91 -6.95 -9.46 -0.40
C SER A 91 -5.51 -9.24 0.04
N ASP A 92 -5.33 -8.50 1.12
CA ASP A 92 -4.05 -8.35 1.80
C ASP A 92 -3.97 -9.41 2.91
N ASP A 93 -3.79 -10.68 2.50
CA ASP A 93 -3.78 -11.85 3.39
C ASP A 93 -2.40 -12.51 3.50
N GLU A 94 -1.33 -11.73 3.25
CA GLU A 94 0.02 -12.22 3.39
C GLU A 94 0.36 -12.57 4.85
N ARG A 95 1.07 -13.69 5.05
CA ARG A 95 1.39 -14.22 6.39
C ARG A 95 2.12 -13.22 7.28
N PHE A 96 2.96 -12.37 6.70
CA PHE A 96 3.72 -11.36 7.44
C PHE A 96 2.83 -10.23 8.00
N LEU A 97 1.55 -10.17 7.66
CA LEU A 97 0.58 -9.22 8.23
C LEU A 97 -0.14 -9.75 9.48
N GLY A 98 0.02 -11.04 9.80
CA GLY A 98 -0.71 -11.70 10.89
C GLY A 98 -2.11 -12.21 10.49
N ARG A 99 -2.86 -12.74 11.46
CA ARG A 99 -4.14 -13.45 11.22
C ARG A 99 -5.29 -12.54 10.78
N ASP A 100 -5.44 -11.40 11.44
CA ASP A 100 -6.56 -10.47 11.24
C ASP A 100 -6.02 -9.04 11.09
N PRO A 101 -5.28 -8.76 9.99
CA PRO A 101 -4.60 -7.48 9.84
C PRO A 101 -5.59 -6.32 9.74
N ALA A 102 -5.20 -5.20 10.36
CA ALA A 102 -5.86 -3.93 10.15
C ALA A 102 -5.17 -3.18 9.00
N ILE A 103 -5.97 -2.64 8.08
CA ILE A 103 -5.50 -1.82 6.98
C ILE A 103 -6.35 -0.56 6.92
N ALA A 104 -5.72 0.58 7.18
CA ALA A 104 -6.35 1.88 7.03
C ALA A 104 -6.00 2.45 5.65
N SER A 105 -7.02 2.68 4.82
CA SER A 105 -6.89 3.10 3.42
C SER A 105 -7.52 4.47 3.22
N PHE A 106 -6.68 5.49 2.99
CA PHE A 106 -7.09 6.86 2.71
C PHE A 106 -7.16 7.12 1.22
N SER A 107 -8.14 7.91 0.79
CA SER A 107 -8.30 8.40 -0.58
C SER A 107 -8.13 9.92 -0.63
N LEU A 108 -7.27 10.42 -1.51
CA LEU A 108 -7.08 11.85 -1.75
C LEU A 108 -7.19 12.13 -3.25
N GLY A 109 -7.80 13.26 -3.60
CA GLY A 109 -8.03 13.64 -5.00
C GLY A 109 -9.29 13.01 -5.59
N ALA A 110 -9.20 12.53 -6.81
CA ALA A 110 -10.39 12.12 -7.56
C ALA A 110 -11.14 10.93 -6.95
N ARG A 111 -12.47 11.00 -7.01
CA ARG A 111 -13.36 9.97 -6.49
C ARG A 111 -13.14 8.63 -7.22
N ARG A 112 -13.10 7.52 -6.49
CA ARG A 112 -13.07 6.16 -7.06
C ARG A 112 -13.98 5.21 -6.29
N ASP A 113 -14.60 4.28 -7.01
CA ASP A 113 -15.40 3.24 -6.39
C ASP A 113 -14.46 2.19 -5.76
N PHE A 114 -14.58 1.96 -4.46
CA PHE A 114 -13.99 0.82 -3.77
C PHE A 114 -15.02 -0.31 -3.75
N LEU A 115 -14.70 -1.41 -4.43
CA LEU A 115 -15.59 -2.56 -4.51
C LEU A 115 -15.12 -3.65 -3.55
N LEU A 116 -16.04 -4.23 -2.81
CA LEU A 116 -15.80 -5.33 -1.88
C LEU A 116 -16.74 -6.49 -2.22
N LYS A 117 -16.20 -7.69 -2.45
CA LYS A 117 -17.00 -8.89 -2.69
C LYS A 117 -16.48 -10.06 -1.87
N HIS A 118 -17.36 -10.92 -1.40
CA HIS A 118 -16.95 -12.06 -0.60
C HIS A 118 -16.13 -13.05 -1.44
N LYS A 119 -15.13 -13.70 -0.84
CA LYS A 119 -14.39 -14.79 -1.49
C LYS A 119 -15.34 -15.93 -1.84
N PRO A 120 -15.12 -16.66 -2.95
CA PRO A 120 -15.93 -17.82 -3.28
C PRO A 120 -15.88 -18.86 -2.14
N GLY A 121 -17.04 -19.31 -1.67
CA GLY A 121 -17.14 -20.39 -0.69
C GLY A 121 -17.46 -21.73 -1.34
N PRO A 122 -17.47 -22.84 -0.57
CA PRO A 122 -17.89 -24.16 -1.07
C PRO A 122 -19.34 -24.18 -1.59
N ALA A 123 -20.18 -23.26 -1.12
CA ALA A 123 -21.62 -23.21 -1.39
C ALA A 123 -22.03 -22.37 -2.63
N GLY A 124 -21.09 -21.93 -3.48
CA GLY A 124 -21.40 -21.23 -4.73
C GLY A 124 -20.82 -19.81 -4.85
N PRO A 125 -21.14 -19.07 -5.94
CA PRO A 125 -20.51 -17.79 -6.22
C PRO A 125 -20.79 -16.77 -5.11
N GLY A 126 -19.75 -16.01 -4.77
CA GLY A 126 -19.74 -15.03 -3.68
C GLY A 126 -20.89 -14.04 -3.74
N THR A 127 -21.23 -13.50 -2.56
CA THR A 127 -22.31 -12.54 -2.32
C THR A 127 -22.29 -11.33 -3.25
N ARG A 128 -23.41 -10.59 -3.30
CA ARG A 128 -23.52 -9.28 -3.96
C ARG A 128 -22.31 -8.39 -3.65
N THR A 129 -21.72 -7.79 -4.68
CA THR A 129 -20.64 -6.81 -4.55
C THR A 129 -21.14 -5.56 -3.84
N LEU A 130 -20.46 -5.20 -2.75
CA LEU A 130 -20.62 -3.93 -2.06
C LEU A 130 -19.78 -2.86 -2.77
N LYS A 131 -20.31 -1.65 -2.87
CA LYS A 131 -19.65 -0.52 -3.54
C LYS A 131 -19.63 0.68 -2.59
N TYR A 132 -18.44 1.18 -2.32
CA TYR A 132 -18.19 2.36 -1.50
C TYR A 132 -17.50 3.42 -2.36
N PRO A 133 -18.20 4.49 -2.75
CA PRO A 133 -17.60 5.52 -3.57
C PRO A 133 -16.77 6.48 -2.71
N LEU A 134 -15.44 6.38 -2.78
CA LEU A 134 -14.51 7.14 -1.93
C LEU A 134 -14.13 8.47 -2.57
N ALA A 135 -14.44 9.57 -1.89
CA ALA A 135 -14.03 10.93 -2.22
C ALA A 135 -12.69 11.30 -1.56
N SER A 136 -12.19 12.50 -1.85
CA SER A 136 -11.00 13.02 -1.20
C SER A 136 -11.24 13.23 0.29
N GLY A 137 -10.35 12.70 1.12
CA GLY A 137 -10.44 12.73 2.59
C GLY A 137 -11.07 11.48 3.20
N ASP A 138 -11.72 10.63 2.40
CA ASP A 138 -12.35 9.42 2.92
C ASP A 138 -11.31 8.38 3.35
N MET A 139 -11.61 7.69 4.46
CA MET A 139 -10.84 6.56 4.97
C MET A 139 -11.75 5.32 5.09
N ILE A 140 -11.29 4.18 4.57
CA ILE A 140 -11.83 2.86 4.91
C ILE A 140 -10.84 2.14 5.84
N LEU A 141 -11.35 1.62 6.96
CA LEU A 141 -10.63 0.68 7.82
C LEU A 141 -11.13 -0.74 7.57
N MET A 142 -10.26 -1.59 7.03
CA MET A 142 -10.48 -3.04 6.92
C MET A 142 -9.84 -3.73 8.12
N ARG A 143 -10.60 -4.44 8.95
CA ARG A 143 -10.08 -5.09 10.18
C ARG A 143 -10.86 -6.36 10.53
N GLY A 144 -10.29 -7.22 11.37
CA GLY A 144 -10.87 -8.52 11.66
C GLY A 144 -10.84 -9.42 10.43
N GLY A 145 -11.89 -10.21 10.21
CA GLY A 145 -11.97 -11.14 9.08
C GLY A 145 -12.17 -10.51 7.69
N THR A 146 -11.92 -9.21 7.50
CA THR A 146 -12.08 -8.58 6.18
C THR A 146 -11.15 -9.21 5.15
N GLN A 147 -9.84 -9.28 5.43
CA GLN A 147 -8.87 -9.81 4.46
C GLN A 147 -9.00 -11.32 4.27
N SER A 148 -9.44 -12.06 5.29
CA SER A 148 -9.67 -13.51 5.16
C SER A 148 -10.89 -13.83 4.29
N ASN A 149 -11.95 -13.00 4.36
CA ASN A 149 -13.26 -13.33 3.78
C ASN A 149 -13.61 -12.53 2.53
N TRP A 150 -12.98 -11.38 2.28
CA TRP A 150 -13.37 -10.45 1.22
C TRP A 150 -12.23 -10.09 0.29
N LEU A 151 -12.56 -9.97 -1.00
CA LEU A 151 -11.72 -9.39 -2.03
C LEU A 151 -12.13 -7.94 -2.26
N HIS A 152 -11.15 -7.06 -2.43
CA HIS A 152 -11.37 -5.65 -2.76
C HIS A 152 -10.69 -5.22 -4.06
N SER A 153 -11.23 -4.19 -4.72
CA SER A 153 -10.71 -3.66 -5.97
C SER A 153 -11.03 -2.17 -6.16
N ILE A 154 -10.24 -1.52 -7.00
CA ILE A 154 -10.55 -0.20 -7.59
C ILE A 154 -10.71 -0.45 -9.10
N PRO A 155 -11.94 -0.44 -9.65
CA PRO A 155 -12.18 -0.72 -11.05
C PRO A 155 -11.80 0.49 -11.92
N LYS A 156 -11.55 0.23 -13.20
CA LYS A 156 -11.45 1.29 -14.20
C LYS A 156 -12.78 2.04 -14.30
N ARG A 157 -12.73 3.35 -14.55
CA ARG A 157 -13.92 4.12 -14.91
C ARG A 157 -13.90 4.44 -16.41
N SER A 158 -15.07 4.46 -17.03
CA SER A 158 -15.28 4.83 -18.42
C SER A 158 -16.46 5.80 -18.55
N GLY A 159 -16.59 6.44 -19.70
CA GLY A 159 -17.68 7.38 -19.97
C GLY A 159 -17.55 8.68 -19.17
N LYS A 160 -18.65 9.16 -18.57
CA LYS A 160 -18.72 10.47 -17.89
C LYS A 160 -17.73 10.66 -16.73
N ASN A 161 -17.16 9.58 -16.20
CA ASN A 161 -16.20 9.61 -15.09
C ASN A 161 -14.75 9.33 -15.54
N GLN A 162 -14.48 9.37 -16.85
CA GLN A 162 -13.15 9.11 -17.41
C GLN A 162 -12.17 10.26 -17.18
N GLU A 163 -12.68 11.48 -17.05
CA GLU A 163 -11.90 12.71 -16.80
C GLU A 163 -11.72 13.01 -15.30
N ASP A 164 -12.17 12.11 -14.42
CA ASP A 164 -11.86 12.22 -13.01
C ASP A 164 -10.33 12.15 -12.83
N GLY A 165 -9.72 13.26 -12.39
CA GLY A 165 -8.27 13.44 -12.28
C GLY A 165 -7.52 12.39 -11.43
N GLY A 166 -6.32 12.74 -10.99
CA GLY A 166 -5.47 11.83 -10.21
C GLY A 166 -6.05 11.49 -8.82
N ARG A 167 -5.83 10.25 -8.36
CA ARG A 167 -6.13 9.81 -6.98
C ARG A 167 -4.88 9.27 -6.31
N ILE A 168 -4.59 9.77 -5.11
CA ILE A 168 -3.60 9.19 -4.20
C ILE A 168 -4.32 8.27 -3.21
N ASN A 169 -3.77 7.09 -3.00
CA ASN A 169 -4.21 6.12 -2.01
C ASN A 169 -3.09 5.84 -1.03
N ILE A 170 -3.34 6.04 0.26
CA ILE A 170 -2.36 5.76 1.32
C ILE A 170 -2.90 4.60 2.14
N THR A 171 -2.18 3.47 2.19
CA THR A 171 -2.53 2.32 3.01
C THR A 171 -1.50 2.11 4.12
N PHE A 172 -1.96 2.23 5.36
CA PHE A 172 -1.18 1.83 6.53
C PHE A 172 -1.42 0.37 6.86
N ARG A 173 -0.33 -0.34 7.17
CA ARG A 173 -0.31 -1.77 7.49
C ARG A 173 0.66 -2.05 8.63
N ARG A 174 0.55 -3.24 9.22
CA ARG A 174 1.45 -3.75 10.25
C ARG A 174 2.13 -5.02 9.76
N ALA A 175 3.39 -4.93 9.35
CA ALA A 175 4.19 -6.11 9.04
C ALA A 175 4.87 -6.62 10.31
N MET A 176 4.63 -7.88 10.63
CA MET A 176 5.09 -8.56 11.84
C MET A 176 6.53 -9.09 11.72
N THR A 177 7.00 -9.33 10.49
CA THR A 177 8.29 -9.98 10.24
C THR A 177 9.05 -9.31 9.10
N ARG A 178 10.38 -9.53 9.07
CA ARG A 178 11.28 -9.01 8.01
C ARG A 178 10.88 -9.41 6.60
N GLU A 179 10.22 -10.56 6.44
CA GLU A 179 9.68 -10.99 5.14
C GLU A 179 8.70 -9.95 4.59
N GLY A 180 7.93 -9.27 5.45
CA GLY A 180 7.02 -8.20 5.03
C GLY A 180 7.75 -6.99 4.48
N THR A 181 8.82 -6.55 5.14
CA THR A 181 9.70 -5.48 4.64
C THR A 181 10.23 -5.83 3.26
N GLU A 182 10.83 -7.01 3.13
CA GLU A 182 11.38 -7.48 1.87
C GLU A 182 10.30 -7.57 0.79
N ASN A 183 9.14 -8.14 1.10
CA ASN A 183 8.04 -8.28 0.16
C ASN A 183 7.59 -6.92 -0.36
N TYR A 184 7.27 -5.97 0.53
CA TYR A 184 6.77 -4.68 0.12
C TYR A 184 7.75 -3.93 -0.77
N TYR A 185 9.04 -3.89 -0.41
CA TYR A 185 10.04 -3.20 -1.22
C TYR A 185 10.32 -3.91 -2.55
N ASN A 186 10.42 -5.25 -2.57
CA ASN A 186 10.69 -6.00 -3.80
C ASN A 186 9.53 -5.90 -4.82
N TYR A 187 8.29 -6.02 -4.37
CA TYR A 187 7.13 -6.09 -5.28
C TYR A 187 6.60 -4.73 -5.72
N ASN A 188 6.66 -3.72 -4.87
CA ASN A 188 6.01 -2.43 -5.12
C ASN A 188 6.97 -1.37 -5.67
N VAL A 189 8.25 -1.43 -5.30
CA VAL A 189 9.26 -0.51 -5.85
C VAL A 189 9.92 -1.14 -7.08
N GLY A 190 10.39 -2.38 -6.96
CA GLY A 190 11.07 -3.09 -8.05
C GLY A 190 12.32 -2.35 -8.55
N THR A 191 12.90 -2.77 -9.68
CA THR A 191 14.06 -2.10 -10.31
C THR A 191 13.68 -0.99 -11.29
N GLY A 192 12.44 -0.48 -11.20
CA GLY A 192 12.01 0.61 -12.06
C GLY A 192 12.75 1.90 -11.73
N PRO A 193 12.83 2.86 -12.66
CA PRO A 193 13.34 4.16 -12.31
C PRO A 193 12.41 4.89 -11.33
N VAL A 194 12.95 5.87 -10.62
CA VAL A 194 12.18 6.73 -9.71
C VAL A 194 11.51 7.83 -10.53
N TYR A 195 10.27 8.15 -10.18
CA TYR A 195 9.50 9.23 -10.80
C TYR A 195 9.14 10.29 -9.76
N ARG A 196 8.95 11.52 -10.22
CA ARG A 196 8.39 12.63 -9.45
C ARG A 196 7.17 13.21 -10.16
N TRP A 197 6.26 13.80 -9.41
CA TRP A 197 5.19 14.60 -10.00
C TRP A 197 5.77 15.92 -10.53
N ASP A 198 5.50 16.24 -11.79
CA ASP A 198 5.68 17.58 -12.34
C ASP A 198 4.35 18.34 -12.25
N SER A 199 4.35 19.40 -11.44
CA SER A 199 3.17 20.26 -11.27
C SER A 199 2.84 21.07 -12.52
N SER A 200 3.83 21.37 -13.38
CA SER A 200 3.61 22.18 -14.58
C SER A 200 2.93 21.34 -15.66
N GLY A 201 3.52 20.20 -16.00
CA GLY A 201 3.00 19.24 -16.98
C GLY A 201 1.90 18.33 -16.47
N HIS A 202 1.55 18.39 -15.17
CA HIS A 202 0.55 17.54 -14.52
C HIS A 202 0.77 16.04 -14.82
N SER A 203 2.02 15.60 -14.74
CA SER A 203 2.41 14.24 -15.12
C SER A 203 3.50 13.67 -14.23
N MET A 204 3.65 12.35 -14.22
CA MET A 204 4.76 11.68 -13.56
C MET A 204 5.98 11.66 -14.49
N GLU A 205 7.05 12.33 -14.10
CA GLU A 205 8.29 12.40 -14.86
C GLU A 205 9.42 11.61 -14.21
N LEU A 206 10.38 11.16 -15.01
CA LEU A 206 11.58 10.51 -14.52
C LEU A 206 12.33 11.45 -13.56
N TRP A 207 12.53 11.02 -12.32
CA TRP A 207 13.32 11.80 -11.36
C TRP A 207 14.79 11.76 -11.77
N LYS A 208 15.36 12.94 -12.01
CA LYS A 208 16.79 13.13 -12.21
C LYS A 208 17.35 13.76 -10.93
N PRO A 209 18.37 13.16 -10.29
CA PRO A 209 19.02 13.80 -9.16
C PRO A 209 19.52 15.19 -9.56
N PRO A 210 19.45 16.19 -8.67
CA PRO A 210 20.13 17.45 -8.91
C PRO A 210 21.63 17.19 -9.17
N LYS A 211 22.19 17.91 -10.15
CA LYS A 211 23.63 17.91 -10.42
C LYS A 211 24.39 18.60 -9.30
#